data_AF-A0A1I7ZKK6-F1
#
_entry.id   AF-A0A1I7ZKK6-F1
#
_cell.length_a   1.000
_cell.length_b   1.000
_cell.length_c   1.000
_cell.angle_alpha   90.00
_cell.angle_beta   90.00
_cell.angle_gamma   90.00
#
_symmetry.space_group_name_H-M   'P 1'
#
loop_
_entity.id
_entity.type
_entity.pdbx_description
1 polymer ?
#
loop_
_entity_poly.entity_id
_entity_poly.type
_entity_poly.pdbx_seq_one_letter_code
_entity_poly.pdbx_strand_id
1 'polypeptide(L)'
;MLCFAVASLLLVVTISAAPLVVEKDVRTPPVRKPRELFVQKFEKPERLEPMGDIIPVLHLLMKPGFSDFVNSLTGEDKQTVKLFMSGDLLFVRSQRHALGTEAKGYLNETAHYMHNRVGSKKFLKETPILLARYSSLSTEAKMDLHKNFYKHTKLIELYALYLKAGCFRRSWDPEKIKVPKQASEDDVLQLFKRKQFNGGLELQRWFNGGSELQFQEDALELVALVRFLAHIKILVKHPNIFDLFHNLTDVDKRVIEDYMTSKNFQMKTTAYSDDLSPAVKKLYQEIHNAIDIPSFVDPTSKKFAVQGHKIIRNYEALSFEDKAKFQGTFPTVTRHIDALRLYFKLDSFLDSSPYHQQEMKSNSKVKCVFDS
;
A
#
# COMPACT_ATOMS: atom_id res chain seq x y z
N MET A 1 21.84 -3.09 -5.56
CA MET A 1 21.75 -1.72 -6.12
C MET A 1 20.34 -1.20 -5.92
N LEU A 2 19.97 -1.05 -4.65
CA LEU A 2 18.61 -0.94 -4.11
C LEU A 2 18.67 0.12 -2.99
N CYS A 3 17.56 0.83 -2.74
CA CYS A 3 17.29 1.75 -1.63
C CYS A 3 17.66 3.26 -1.78
N PHE A 4 17.06 3.99 -2.73
CA PHE A 4 17.22 5.46 -2.80
C PHE A 4 15.94 6.30 -3.03
N ALA A 5 14.75 5.75 -2.80
CA ALA A 5 13.51 6.52 -2.96
C ALA A 5 13.01 7.22 -1.67
N VAL A 6 13.44 6.78 -0.48
CA VAL A 6 13.23 7.51 0.79
C VAL A 6 14.21 8.69 0.95
N ALA A 7 15.19 8.79 0.04
CA ALA A 7 16.26 9.79 0.06
C ALA A 7 15.89 11.13 -0.59
N SER A 8 14.72 11.23 -1.24
CA SER A 8 14.32 12.43 -1.99
C SER A 8 13.77 13.58 -1.13
N LEU A 9 13.67 13.39 0.19
CA LEU A 9 13.25 14.42 1.15
C LEU A 9 14.34 14.70 2.21
N LEU A 10 15.54 14.11 2.09
CA LEU A 10 16.54 14.11 3.18
C LEU A 10 18.03 14.12 2.75
N LEU A 11 18.47 14.75 1.63
CA LEU A 11 19.93 14.86 1.33
C LEU A 11 20.35 16.02 0.38
N VAL A 12 20.31 17.27 0.84
CA VAL A 12 21.32 18.28 0.48
C VAL A 12 22.55 18.05 1.34
N VAL A 13 23.63 17.49 0.83
CA VAL A 13 25.03 17.82 1.15
C VAL A 13 25.86 16.81 0.35
N THR A 14 26.14 17.10 -0.92
CA THR A 14 27.31 16.53 -1.65
C THR A 14 27.71 17.33 -2.91
N ILE A 15 27.30 18.58 -3.07
CA ILE A 15 27.89 19.47 -4.09
C ILE A 15 28.37 20.76 -3.42
N SER A 16 29.44 20.63 -2.62
CA SER A 16 30.40 21.71 -2.38
C SER A 16 31.70 21.11 -1.87
N ALA A 17 32.38 20.39 -2.75
CA ALA A 17 33.80 20.14 -2.62
C ALA A 17 34.35 19.96 -4.04
N ALA A 18 34.48 21.08 -4.76
CA ALA A 18 35.56 21.17 -5.71
C ALA A 18 36.86 21.18 -4.88
N PRO A 19 37.77 20.22 -5.04
CA PRO A 19 39.12 20.43 -4.55
C PRO A 19 39.80 21.35 -5.56
N LEU A 20 40.05 22.58 -5.11
CA LEU A 20 41.24 23.31 -5.50
C LEU A 20 42.44 22.36 -5.35
N VAL A 21 43.25 22.34 -6.40
CA VAL A 21 44.58 21.74 -6.48
C VAL A 21 45.36 21.94 -5.18
N VAL A 22 45.71 20.86 -4.48
CA VAL A 22 46.94 20.76 -3.68
C VAL A 22 47.39 19.29 -3.65
N GLU A 23 48.56 19.03 -4.23
CA GLU A 23 49.35 17.83 -4.00
C GLU A 23 49.71 17.67 -2.51
N LYS A 24 49.51 16.48 -1.93
CA LYS A 24 50.54 15.69 -1.21
C LYS A 24 49.91 14.56 -0.39
N ASP A 25 50.48 13.38 -0.60
CA ASP A 25 50.54 12.20 0.28
C ASP A 25 49.90 12.34 1.68
N VAL A 26 48.73 11.72 1.88
CA VAL A 26 48.27 11.31 3.21
C VAL A 26 47.54 9.97 3.13
N ARG A 27 48.06 9.01 3.91
CA ARG A 27 47.53 7.68 4.21
C ARG A 27 46.00 7.62 4.21
N THR A 28 45.44 6.72 3.42
CA THR A 28 44.01 6.38 3.43
C THR A 28 43.55 5.98 4.84
N PRO A 29 42.58 6.70 5.44
CA PRO A 29 42.00 6.29 6.71
C PRO A 29 41.18 5.00 6.54
N PRO A 30 40.99 4.21 7.61
CA PRO A 30 40.22 2.97 7.55
C PRO A 30 38.80 3.26 7.05
N VAL A 31 38.35 2.46 6.09
CA VAL A 31 36.98 2.46 5.57
C VAL A 31 36.04 2.24 6.75
N ARG A 32 35.45 3.34 7.25
CA ARG A 32 34.38 3.27 8.24
C ARG A 32 33.23 2.51 7.60
N LYS A 33 32.81 1.40 8.22
CA LYS A 33 31.55 0.74 7.89
C LYS A 33 30.47 1.82 7.82
N PRO A 34 29.60 1.84 6.79
CA PRO A 34 28.50 2.78 6.73
C PRO A 34 27.69 2.61 8.01
N ARG A 35 27.72 3.61 8.89
CA ARG A 35 26.78 3.70 10.00
C ARG A 35 25.39 3.58 9.38
N GLU A 36 24.57 2.69 9.91
CA GLU A 36 23.17 2.55 9.55
C GLU A 36 22.48 3.90 9.77
N LEU A 37 22.48 4.74 8.74
CA LEU A 37 22.02 6.14 8.75
C LEU A 37 20.49 6.26 8.87
N PHE A 38 19.79 5.13 9.05
CA PHE A 38 18.34 5.05 8.89
C PHE A 38 17.60 4.42 10.07
N VAL A 39 18.20 4.39 11.26
CA VAL A 39 17.41 4.19 12.50
C VAL A 39 16.95 5.55 13.03
N GLN A 40 16.37 6.40 12.19
CA GLN A 40 15.57 7.50 12.71
C GLN A 40 14.32 6.87 13.33
N LYS A 41 14.25 6.84 14.66
CA LYS A 41 12.99 6.64 15.37
C LYS A 41 12.17 7.90 15.12
N PHE A 42 11.13 7.79 14.31
CA PHE A 42 10.11 8.85 14.26
C PHE A 42 9.47 8.94 15.64
N GLU A 43 8.98 10.12 16.03
CA GLU A 43 8.25 10.36 17.27
C GLU A 43 6.95 9.55 17.28
N LYS A 44 6.28 9.41 16.12
CA LYS A 44 5.01 8.68 15.96
C LYS A 44 4.94 7.83 14.68
N PRO A 45 5.79 6.80 14.52
CA PRO A 45 5.83 5.97 13.31
C PRO A 45 4.48 5.33 12.96
N GLU A 46 3.64 5.08 13.97
CA GLU A 46 2.28 4.57 13.81
C GLU A 46 1.33 5.46 12.98
N ARG A 47 1.67 6.74 12.77
CA ARG A 47 0.88 7.64 11.88
C ARG A 47 1.24 7.48 10.41
N LEU A 48 2.44 7.02 10.10
CA LEU A 48 2.93 6.90 8.72
C LEU A 48 2.46 5.60 8.07
N GLU A 49 2.45 4.50 8.82
CA GLU A 49 2.04 3.20 8.30
C GLU A 49 0.66 3.22 7.63
N PRO A 50 -0.41 3.79 8.23
CA PRO A 50 -1.71 3.89 7.59
C PRO A 50 -1.71 4.71 6.28
N MET A 51 -0.84 5.72 6.15
CA MET A 51 -0.73 6.49 4.91
C MET A 51 -0.16 5.63 3.78
N GLY A 52 0.84 4.79 4.09
CA GLY A 52 1.38 3.82 3.15
C GLY A 52 0.34 2.80 2.67
N ASP A 53 -0.70 2.54 3.46
CA ASP A 53 -1.81 1.67 3.10
C ASP A 53 -2.90 2.39 2.30
N ILE A 54 -3.15 3.66 2.63
CA ILE A 54 -4.18 4.46 1.95
C ILE A 54 -3.75 4.85 0.53
N ILE A 55 -2.48 5.19 0.30
CA ILE A 55 -2.02 5.65 -1.03
C ILE A 55 -2.27 4.61 -2.15
N PRO A 56 -1.87 3.32 -2.00
CA PRO A 56 -2.18 2.29 -2.99
C PRO A 56 -3.69 2.10 -3.21
N VAL A 57 -4.49 2.22 -2.15
CA VAL A 57 -5.96 2.12 -2.23
C VAL A 57 -6.53 3.29 -3.03
N LEU A 58 -6.09 4.52 -2.77
CA LEU A 58 -6.50 5.70 -3.54
C LEU A 58 -6.10 5.56 -5.01
N HIS A 59 -4.91 5.06 -5.30
CA HIS A 59 -4.48 4.78 -6.67
C HIS A 59 -5.36 3.72 -7.36
N LEU A 60 -5.83 2.71 -6.63
CA LEU A 60 -6.80 1.74 -7.17
C LEU A 60 -8.16 2.38 -7.43
N LEU A 61 -8.64 3.29 -6.56
CA LEU A 61 -9.89 4.03 -6.77
C LEU A 61 -9.86 4.92 -8.01
N MET A 62 -8.68 5.33 -8.47
CA MET A 62 -8.50 6.01 -9.75
C MET A 62 -8.69 5.09 -10.96
N LYS A 63 -8.71 3.76 -10.79
CA LYS A 63 -8.87 2.82 -11.91
C LYS A 63 -10.34 2.71 -12.31
N PRO A 64 -10.65 2.75 -13.63
CA PRO A 64 -12.01 2.62 -14.12
C PRO A 64 -12.72 1.39 -13.56
N GLY A 65 -13.93 1.58 -13.04
CA GLY A 65 -14.76 0.50 -12.50
C GLY A 65 -14.32 -0.06 -11.14
N PHE A 66 -13.23 0.42 -10.50
CA PHE A 66 -12.85 -0.12 -9.18
C PHE A 66 -13.90 0.16 -8.12
N SER A 67 -14.38 1.41 -8.07
CA SER A 67 -15.41 1.83 -7.13
C SER A 67 -16.67 0.98 -7.32
N ASP A 68 -17.11 0.79 -8.56
CA ASP A 68 -18.27 -0.04 -8.90
C ASP A 68 -18.05 -1.50 -8.48
N PHE A 69 -16.86 -2.06 -8.72
CA PHE A 69 -16.52 -3.40 -8.27
C PHE A 69 -16.62 -3.53 -6.76
N VAL A 70 -16.02 -2.61 -5.98
CA VAL A 70 -16.06 -2.64 -4.51
C VAL A 70 -17.49 -2.47 -4.00
N ASN A 71 -18.29 -1.61 -4.64
CA ASN A 71 -19.70 -1.41 -4.30
C ASN A 71 -20.58 -2.61 -4.68
N SER A 72 -20.18 -3.39 -5.68
CA SER A 72 -20.85 -4.66 -6.06
C SER A 72 -20.56 -5.83 -5.12
N LEU A 73 -19.62 -5.67 -4.17
CA LEU A 73 -19.33 -6.71 -3.18
C LEU A 73 -20.47 -6.83 -2.19
N THR A 74 -20.96 -8.06 -2.02
CA THR A 74 -22.01 -8.39 -1.04
C THR A 74 -21.49 -8.25 0.39
N GLY A 75 -22.39 -8.27 1.38
CA GLY A 75 -21.98 -8.33 2.79
C GLY A 75 -21.12 -9.56 3.09
N GLU A 76 -21.46 -10.70 2.47
CA GLU A 76 -20.70 -11.95 2.56
C GLU A 76 -19.30 -11.79 1.96
N ASP A 77 -19.17 -11.23 0.74
CA ASP A 77 -17.87 -10.95 0.11
C ASP A 77 -16.95 -10.15 1.06
N LYS A 78 -17.49 -9.08 1.64
CA LYS A 78 -16.76 -8.19 2.57
C LYS A 78 -16.35 -8.93 3.85
N GLN A 79 -17.23 -9.79 4.38
CA GLN A 79 -16.92 -10.63 5.55
C GLN A 79 -15.84 -11.66 5.23
N THR A 80 -15.90 -12.31 4.07
CA THR A 80 -14.91 -13.27 3.60
C THR A 80 -13.53 -12.64 3.48
N VAL A 81 -13.43 -11.43 2.89
CA VAL A 81 -12.17 -10.64 2.86
C VAL A 81 -11.62 -10.43 4.26
N LYS A 82 -12.48 -10.01 5.20
CA LYS A 82 -12.08 -9.74 6.59
C LYS A 82 -11.53 -11.00 7.26
N LEU A 83 -12.25 -12.12 7.18
CA LEU A 83 -11.87 -13.39 7.78
C LEU A 83 -10.57 -13.95 7.20
N PHE A 84 -10.45 -13.95 5.87
CA PHE A 84 -9.26 -14.44 5.18
C PHE A 84 -8.02 -13.66 5.63
N MET A 85 -8.10 -12.34 5.64
CA MET A 85 -6.97 -11.48 5.99
C MET A 85 -6.70 -11.37 7.49
N SER A 86 -7.54 -11.94 8.36
CA SER A 86 -7.29 -12.05 9.81
C SER A 86 -6.67 -13.40 10.18
N GLY A 87 -6.62 -14.36 9.25
CA GLY A 87 -6.18 -15.72 9.55
C GLY A 87 -7.22 -16.56 10.29
N ASP A 88 -8.41 -16.02 10.60
CA ASP A 88 -9.46 -16.70 11.38
C ASP A 88 -9.94 -18.01 10.72
N LEU A 89 -9.81 -18.11 9.39
CA LEU A 89 -10.10 -19.32 8.62
C LEU A 89 -9.21 -20.52 8.97
N LEU A 90 -8.08 -20.30 9.67
CA LEU A 90 -7.11 -21.34 10.01
C LEU A 90 -7.56 -22.23 11.17
N PHE A 91 -8.31 -21.68 12.11
CA PHE A 91 -8.47 -22.30 13.43
C PHE A 91 -9.80 -23.02 13.62
N VAL A 92 -10.64 -23.08 12.59
CA VAL A 92 -11.97 -23.70 12.71
C VAL A 92 -11.88 -25.21 12.55
N ARG A 93 -12.24 -25.94 13.61
CA ARG A 93 -12.33 -27.41 13.60
C ARG A 93 -13.44 -27.87 12.66
N SER A 94 -13.18 -29.00 12.00
CA SER A 94 -14.08 -29.58 11.01
C SER A 94 -14.51 -30.97 11.46
N GLN A 95 -15.81 -31.25 11.48
CA GLN A 95 -16.42 -32.49 11.98
C GLN A 95 -17.08 -33.27 10.84
N ARG A 96 -16.27 -33.86 9.95
CA ARG A 96 -16.76 -34.57 8.75
C ARG A 96 -17.74 -35.73 9.07
N HIS A 97 -17.61 -36.35 10.24
CA HIS A 97 -18.48 -37.46 10.65
C HIS A 97 -19.90 -37.01 11.03
N ALA A 98 -20.10 -35.73 11.33
CA ALA A 98 -21.40 -35.16 11.68
C ALA A 98 -22.23 -34.70 10.47
N LEU A 99 -21.68 -34.84 9.25
CA LEU A 99 -22.34 -34.43 8.01
C LEU A 99 -23.39 -35.45 7.56
N GLY A 100 -24.51 -34.93 7.09
CA GLY A 100 -25.53 -35.67 6.36
C GLY A 100 -25.03 -36.18 5.00
N THR A 101 -25.81 -37.07 4.40
CA THR A 101 -25.43 -37.84 3.22
C THR A 101 -25.06 -36.96 2.03
N GLU A 102 -25.88 -35.94 1.71
CA GLU A 102 -25.64 -35.05 0.56
C GLU A 102 -24.37 -34.21 0.74
N ALA A 103 -24.20 -33.57 1.89
CA ALA A 103 -23.00 -32.80 2.23
C ALA A 103 -21.72 -33.65 2.19
N LYS A 104 -21.79 -34.88 2.71
CA LYS A 104 -20.68 -35.85 2.67
C LYS A 104 -20.38 -36.30 1.25
N GLY A 105 -21.40 -36.57 0.44
CA GLY A 105 -21.27 -36.90 -0.99
C GLY A 105 -20.55 -35.78 -1.74
N TYR A 106 -21.02 -34.54 -1.56
CA TYR A 106 -20.36 -33.35 -2.13
C TYR A 106 -18.89 -33.23 -1.74
N LEU A 107 -18.54 -33.39 -0.46
CA LEU A 107 -17.13 -33.32 -0.04
C LEU A 107 -16.27 -34.44 -0.65
N ASN A 108 -16.82 -35.65 -0.83
CA ASN A 108 -16.10 -36.75 -1.47
C ASN A 108 -15.85 -36.46 -2.95
N GLU A 109 -16.88 -35.98 -3.65
CA GLU A 109 -16.82 -35.66 -5.07
C GLU A 109 -15.97 -34.44 -5.39
N THR A 110 -15.81 -33.52 -4.44
CA THR A 110 -15.11 -32.26 -4.66
C THR A 110 -13.74 -32.16 -4.01
N ALA A 111 -13.30 -33.21 -3.32
CA ALA A 111 -12.02 -33.23 -2.62
C ALA A 111 -10.83 -32.87 -3.52
N HIS A 112 -10.79 -33.37 -4.76
CA HIS A 112 -9.69 -33.09 -5.69
C HIS A 112 -9.62 -31.63 -6.13
N TYR A 113 -10.74 -30.91 -6.17
CA TYR A 113 -10.77 -29.48 -6.52
C TYR A 113 -10.10 -28.63 -5.44
N MET A 114 -10.22 -29.03 -4.18
CA MET A 114 -9.68 -28.29 -3.03
C MET A 114 -8.15 -28.32 -2.95
N HIS A 115 -7.52 -29.24 -3.69
CA HIS A 115 -6.07 -29.32 -3.83
C HIS A 115 -5.54 -28.50 -5.01
N ASN A 116 -6.41 -27.89 -5.81
CA ASN A 116 -5.96 -27.04 -6.91
C ASN A 116 -5.32 -25.77 -6.35
N ARG A 117 -4.11 -25.49 -6.82
CA ARG A 117 -3.40 -24.27 -6.46
C ARG A 117 -4.16 -23.06 -6.99
N VAL A 118 -4.51 -22.16 -6.09
CA VAL A 118 -5.21 -20.91 -6.39
C VAL A 118 -4.41 -20.12 -7.44
N GLY A 119 -5.09 -19.66 -8.50
CA GLY A 119 -4.50 -18.95 -9.63
C GLY A 119 -4.00 -19.82 -10.78
N SER A 120 -3.80 -21.13 -10.56
CA SER A 120 -3.40 -22.03 -11.64
C SER A 120 -4.47 -22.15 -12.73
N LYS A 121 -4.08 -22.52 -13.96
CA LYS A 121 -5.02 -22.80 -15.05
C LYS A 121 -6.07 -23.84 -14.66
N LYS A 122 -5.67 -24.87 -13.91
CA LYS A 122 -6.57 -25.91 -13.41
C LYS A 122 -7.58 -25.34 -12.42
N PHE A 123 -7.14 -24.52 -11.47
CA PHE A 123 -8.03 -23.80 -10.56
C PHE A 123 -9.04 -22.93 -11.32
N LEU A 124 -8.59 -22.11 -12.26
CA LEU A 124 -9.48 -21.23 -13.04
C LEU A 124 -10.53 -22.02 -13.85
N LYS A 125 -10.17 -23.20 -14.36
CA LYS A 125 -11.07 -24.07 -15.13
C LYS A 125 -12.04 -24.85 -14.25
N GLU A 126 -11.58 -25.35 -13.11
CA GLU A 126 -12.34 -26.31 -12.28
C GLU A 126 -13.12 -25.66 -11.14
N THR A 127 -12.66 -24.52 -10.61
CA THR A 127 -13.36 -23.81 -9.54
C THR A 127 -14.78 -23.41 -9.91
N PRO A 128 -15.10 -22.93 -11.14
CA PRO A 128 -16.49 -22.69 -11.53
C PRO A 128 -17.40 -23.93 -11.40
N ILE A 129 -16.86 -25.12 -11.70
CA ILE A 129 -17.60 -26.40 -11.58
C ILE A 129 -17.87 -26.69 -10.10
N LEU A 130 -16.86 -26.52 -9.24
CA LEU A 130 -16.99 -26.65 -7.79
C LEU A 130 -18.07 -25.70 -7.23
N LEU A 131 -18.05 -24.43 -7.63
CA LEU A 131 -19.04 -23.44 -7.20
C LEU A 131 -20.45 -23.78 -7.68
N ALA A 132 -20.60 -24.27 -8.91
CA ALA A 132 -21.87 -24.72 -9.44
C ALA A 132 -22.43 -25.91 -8.62
N ARG A 133 -21.58 -26.90 -8.30
CA ARG A 133 -21.98 -28.04 -7.45
C ARG A 133 -22.37 -27.63 -6.04
N TYR A 134 -21.63 -26.70 -5.43
CA TYR A 134 -22.01 -26.15 -4.12
C TYR A 134 -23.37 -25.45 -4.21
N SER A 135 -23.58 -24.68 -5.27
CA SER A 135 -24.82 -23.92 -5.49
C SER A 135 -26.04 -24.83 -5.71
N SER A 136 -25.85 -26.01 -6.31
CA SER A 136 -26.92 -27.00 -6.51
C SER A 136 -27.28 -27.82 -5.28
N LEU A 137 -26.51 -27.72 -4.18
CA LEU A 137 -26.87 -28.39 -2.93
C LEU A 137 -28.18 -27.86 -2.36
N SER A 138 -28.92 -28.74 -1.69
CA SER A 138 -30.07 -28.37 -0.88
C SER A 138 -29.69 -27.34 0.19
N THR A 139 -30.68 -26.56 0.64
CA THR A 139 -30.49 -25.59 1.72
C THR A 139 -30.02 -26.31 2.99
N GLU A 140 -30.58 -27.48 3.27
CA GLU A 140 -30.23 -28.35 4.39
C GLU A 140 -28.76 -28.78 4.32
N ALA A 141 -28.28 -29.23 3.17
CA ALA A 141 -26.89 -29.63 2.98
C ALA A 141 -25.91 -28.43 3.09
N LYS A 142 -26.28 -27.25 2.57
CA LYS A 142 -25.46 -26.04 2.75
C LYS A 142 -25.35 -25.63 4.22
N MET A 143 -26.47 -25.68 4.95
CA MET A 143 -26.51 -25.38 6.39
C MET A 143 -25.70 -26.40 7.20
N ASP A 144 -25.80 -27.68 6.84
CA ASP A 144 -25.01 -28.74 7.45
C ASP A 144 -23.51 -28.56 7.23
N LEU A 145 -23.08 -28.25 6.00
CA LEU A 145 -21.70 -27.87 5.70
C LEU A 145 -21.26 -26.63 6.47
N HIS A 146 -22.08 -25.59 6.54
CA HIS A 146 -21.76 -24.37 7.28
C HIS A 146 -21.56 -24.65 8.78
N LYS A 147 -22.39 -25.50 9.39
CA LYS A 147 -22.33 -25.82 10.82
C LYS A 147 -21.18 -26.77 11.17
N ASN A 148 -21.04 -27.86 10.42
CA ASN A 148 -20.16 -28.97 10.78
C ASN A 148 -18.82 -28.93 10.02
N PHE A 149 -18.72 -28.15 8.94
CA PHE A 149 -17.55 -28.06 8.07
C PHE A 149 -17.28 -26.61 7.60
N TYR A 150 -17.49 -25.65 8.50
CA TYR A 150 -17.43 -24.20 8.27
C TYR A 150 -16.23 -23.73 7.43
N LYS A 151 -15.04 -24.30 7.68
CA LYS A 151 -13.81 -23.97 6.95
C LYS A 151 -13.97 -24.14 5.44
N HIS A 152 -14.65 -25.20 5.00
CA HIS A 152 -14.90 -25.45 3.58
C HIS A 152 -15.87 -24.44 2.99
N THR A 153 -16.97 -24.16 3.68
CA THR A 153 -17.95 -23.14 3.26
C THR A 153 -17.26 -21.79 3.06
N LYS A 154 -16.39 -21.38 3.99
CA LYS A 154 -15.60 -20.15 3.84
C LYS A 154 -14.57 -20.20 2.73
N LEU A 155 -14.00 -21.37 2.44
CA LEU A 155 -13.09 -21.54 1.31
C LEU A 155 -13.82 -21.44 -0.04
N ILE A 156 -15.05 -21.97 -0.12
CA ILE A 156 -15.95 -21.81 -1.28
C ILE A 156 -16.28 -20.33 -1.51
N GLU A 157 -16.68 -19.60 -0.47
CA GLU A 157 -16.90 -18.15 -0.54
C GLU A 157 -15.64 -17.41 -1.01
N LEU A 158 -14.46 -17.76 -0.46
CA LEU A 158 -13.18 -17.17 -0.87
C LEU A 158 -12.86 -17.45 -2.35
N TYR A 159 -13.17 -18.65 -2.85
CA TYR A 159 -13.00 -18.98 -4.27
C TYR A 159 -13.96 -18.23 -5.18
N ALA A 160 -15.21 -18.04 -4.76
CA ALA A 160 -16.16 -17.20 -5.50
C ALA A 160 -15.65 -15.75 -5.59
N LEU A 161 -15.21 -15.19 -4.46
CA LEU A 161 -14.59 -13.87 -4.39
C LEU A 161 -13.32 -13.79 -5.24
N TYR A 162 -12.47 -14.82 -5.21
CA TYR A 162 -11.27 -14.92 -6.03
C TYR A 162 -11.60 -14.78 -7.52
N LEU A 163 -12.59 -15.55 -8.00
CA LEU A 163 -12.99 -15.50 -9.41
C LEU A 163 -13.58 -14.13 -9.77
N LYS A 164 -14.40 -13.54 -8.88
CA LYS A 164 -14.97 -12.20 -9.07
C LYS A 164 -13.87 -11.13 -9.21
N ALA A 165 -12.93 -11.12 -8.26
CA ALA A 165 -11.80 -10.20 -8.24
C ALA A 165 -10.82 -10.43 -9.41
N GLY A 166 -10.55 -11.69 -9.76
CA GLY A 166 -9.68 -12.05 -10.88
C GLY A 166 -10.29 -11.71 -12.24
N CYS A 167 -11.60 -11.89 -12.42
CA CYS A 167 -12.30 -11.43 -13.63
C CYS A 167 -12.21 -9.91 -13.78
N PHE A 168 -12.46 -9.18 -12.69
CA PHE A 168 -12.35 -7.73 -12.69
C PHE A 168 -10.92 -7.24 -12.97
N ARG A 169 -9.91 -7.77 -12.28
CA ARG A 169 -8.51 -7.41 -12.49
C ARG A 169 -8.04 -7.68 -13.93
N ARG A 170 -8.47 -8.79 -14.53
CA ARG A 170 -8.13 -9.10 -15.94
C ARG A 170 -8.76 -8.13 -16.94
N SER A 171 -9.87 -7.48 -16.58
CA SER A 171 -10.50 -6.46 -17.43
C SER A 171 -9.71 -5.14 -17.49
N TRP A 172 -8.84 -4.88 -16.52
CA TRP A 172 -8.08 -3.63 -16.42
C TRP A 172 -6.89 -3.55 -17.36
N ASP A 173 -6.18 -4.65 -17.56
CA ASP A 173 -5.02 -4.66 -18.45
C ASP A 173 -4.61 -6.09 -18.82
N PRO A 174 -5.16 -6.66 -19.90
CA PRO A 174 -4.77 -8.01 -20.34
C PRO A 174 -3.31 -8.10 -20.79
N GLU A 175 -2.67 -6.99 -21.19
CA GLU A 175 -1.27 -6.97 -21.66
C GLU A 175 -0.25 -6.69 -20.54
N LYS A 176 -0.63 -5.99 -19.46
CA LYS A 176 0.24 -5.75 -18.27
C LYS A 176 0.15 -6.80 -17.17
N ILE A 177 -0.45 -7.97 -17.43
CA ILE A 177 -0.18 -9.18 -16.62
C ILE A 177 1.27 -9.66 -16.82
N LYS A 178 2.07 -8.99 -17.68
CA LYS A 178 3.53 -8.94 -17.51
C LYS A 178 3.85 -8.15 -16.24
N VAL A 179 3.73 -8.83 -15.08
CA VAL A 179 4.08 -8.41 -13.72
C VAL A 179 4.63 -6.98 -13.70
N PRO A 180 3.81 -5.96 -13.39
CA PRO A 180 4.37 -4.63 -13.17
C PRO A 180 5.44 -4.83 -12.12
N LYS A 181 6.67 -4.34 -12.38
CA LYS A 181 7.80 -4.49 -11.46
C LYS A 181 7.29 -4.16 -10.06
N GLN A 182 7.12 -5.20 -9.22
CA GLN A 182 6.49 -5.17 -7.88
C GLN A 182 7.09 -4.10 -6.96
N ALA A 183 8.25 -3.58 -7.35
CA ALA A 183 8.92 -2.42 -6.80
C ALA A 183 7.96 -1.31 -6.35
N SER A 184 6.99 -0.83 -7.14
CA SER A 184 6.32 0.44 -6.77
C SER A 184 5.47 0.40 -5.50
N GLU A 185 4.70 -0.66 -5.24
CA GLU A 185 3.92 -0.77 -4.00
C GLU A 185 4.82 -1.03 -2.78
N ASP A 186 5.80 -1.93 -2.91
CA ASP A 186 6.73 -2.23 -1.83
C ASP A 186 7.66 -1.04 -1.54
N ASP A 187 7.96 -0.20 -2.55
CA ASP A 187 8.69 1.04 -2.43
C ASP A 187 7.85 2.10 -1.68
N VAL A 188 6.54 2.21 -1.96
CA VAL A 188 5.62 3.06 -1.19
C VAL A 188 5.54 2.58 0.26
N LEU A 189 5.34 1.29 0.52
CA LEU A 189 5.31 0.77 1.89
C LEU A 189 6.63 1.01 2.64
N GLN A 190 7.77 0.91 1.94
CA GLN A 190 9.09 1.24 2.49
C GLN A 190 9.24 2.73 2.81
N LEU A 191 8.69 3.65 1.99
CA LEU A 191 8.67 5.09 2.29
C LEU A 191 8.03 5.37 3.65
N PHE A 192 7.01 4.61 4.02
CA PHE A 192 6.28 4.74 5.28
C PHE A 192 6.77 3.78 6.38
N LYS A 193 7.99 3.22 6.23
CA LYS A 193 8.66 2.31 7.19
C LYS A 193 7.83 1.08 7.58
N ARG A 194 6.90 0.65 6.74
CA ARG A 194 6.22 -0.61 6.97
C ARG A 194 7.20 -1.74 6.74
N LYS A 195 7.30 -2.68 7.69
CA LYS A 195 8.02 -3.94 7.44
C LYS A 195 7.38 -4.58 6.20
N GLN A 196 8.22 -5.06 5.28
CA GLN A 196 7.73 -5.80 4.12
C GLN A 196 6.67 -6.81 4.57
N PHE A 197 5.61 -6.94 3.79
CA PHE A 197 4.54 -7.88 4.07
C PHE A 197 5.12 -9.31 4.07
N ASN A 198 5.56 -9.79 5.24
CA ASN A 198 6.08 -11.14 5.43
C ASN A 198 4.99 -12.22 5.25
N GLY A 199 3.73 -11.81 5.06
CA GLY A 199 2.63 -12.72 4.74
C GLY A 199 2.87 -13.52 3.46
N GLY A 200 3.79 -13.09 2.59
CA GLY A 200 4.27 -13.92 1.47
C GLY A 200 4.77 -15.30 1.91
N LEU A 201 5.46 -15.42 3.05
CA LEU A 201 6.02 -16.68 3.56
C LEU A 201 4.94 -17.60 4.16
N GLU A 202 3.93 -17.04 4.82
CA GLU A 202 2.80 -17.80 5.36
C GLU A 202 1.83 -18.23 4.25
N LEU A 203 1.58 -17.38 3.26
CA LEU A 203 0.82 -17.74 2.06
C LEU A 203 1.56 -18.80 1.24
N GLN A 204 2.90 -18.74 1.16
CA GLN A 204 3.70 -19.80 0.56
C GLN A 204 3.35 -21.16 1.19
N ARG A 205 3.28 -21.25 2.53
CA ARG A 205 2.92 -22.49 3.21
C ARG A 205 1.51 -22.99 2.89
N TRP A 206 0.55 -22.10 2.63
CA TRP A 206 -0.83 -22.49 2.28
C TRP A 206 -0.96 -23.11 0.90
N PHE A 207 -0.14 -22.67 -0.06
CA PHE A 207 -0.28 -23.02 -1.46
C PHE A 207 0.86 -23.93 -1.99
N ASN A 208 1.78 -24.35 -1.11
CA ASN A 208 2.92 -25.21 -1.43
C ASN A 208 2.54 -26.69 -1.42
N GLY A 209 2.33 -27.24 -2.61
CA GLY A 209 2.32 -28.68 -2.89
C GLY A 209 2.92 -29.04 -4.26
N GLY A 210 3.77 -28.18 -4.85
CA GLY A 210 4.23 -28.32 -6.24
C GLY A 210 5.68 -27.94 -6.48
N SER A 211 6.21 -28.36 -7.64
CA SER A 211 7.61 -28.18 -8.07
C SER A 211 7.97 -26.72 -8.40
N GLU A 212 9.27 -26.42 -8.28
CA GLU A 212 9.87 -25.07 -8.17
C GLU A 212 9.70 -24.16 -9.41
N LEU A 213 9.47 -24.71 -10.61
CA LEU A 213 9.45 -23.95 -11.88
C LEU A 213 8.06 -23.45 -12.32
N GLN A 214 6.98 -24.21 -12.10
CA GLN A 214 5.60 -23.69 -12.19
C GLN A 214 5.24 -22.81 -10.98
N PHE A 215 6.15 -22.73 -10.00
CA PHE A 215 5.94 -21.94 -8.81
C PHE A 215 5.83 -20.44 -9.12
N GLN A 216 6.60 -19.95 -10.09
CA GLN A 216 6.85 -18.52 -10.24
C GLN A 216 5.64 -17.72 -10.76
N GLU A 217 4.98 -18.14 -11.85
CA GLU A 217 3.84 -17.40 -12.42
C GLU A 217 2.59 -17.46 -11.54
N ASP A 218 2.20 -18.67 -11.11
CA ASP A 218 1.05 -18.87 -10.21
C ASP A 218 1.24 -18.15 -8.86
N ALA A 219 2.47 -18.09 -8.33
CA ALA A 219 2.76 -17.37 -7.09
C ALA A 219 2.58 -15.87 -7.26
N LEU A 220 2.99 -15.31 -8.41
CA LEU A 220 2.84 -13.88 -8.70
C LEU A 220 1.36 -13.49 -8.81
N GLU A 221 0.55 -14.32 -9.49
CA GLU A 221 -0.90 -14.07 -9.61
C GLU A 221 -1.59 -14.08 -8.25
N LEU A 222 -1.25 -15.07 -7.42
CA LEU A 222 -1.74 -15.19 -6.05
C LEU A 222 -1.30 -14.00 -5.18
N VAL A 223 -0.03 -13.62 -5.19
CA VAL A 223 0.48 -12.48 -4.42
C VAL A 223 -0.24 -11.21 -4.83
N ALA A 224 -0.37 -10.95 -6.13
CA ALA A 224 -1.05 -9.77 -6.63
C ALA A 224 -2.54 -9.77 -6.24
N LEU A 225 -3.21 -10.92 -6.21
CA LEU A 225 -4.57 -10.98 -5.71
C LEU A 225 -4.63 -10.75 -4.19
N VAL A 226 -3.75 -11.36 -3.40
CA VAL A 226 -3.78 -11.15 -1.94
C VAL A 226 -3.57 -9.67 -1.61
N ARG A 227 -2.69 -8.98 -2.33
CA ARG A 227 -2.56 -7.52 -2.22
C ARG A 227 -3.86 -6.80 -2.60
N PHE A 228 -4.49 -7.19 -3.71
CA PHE A 228 -5.79 -6.64 -4.11
C PHE A 228 -6.86 -6.85 -3.02
N LEU A 229 -6.96 -8.04 -2.42
CA LEU A 229 -7.88 -8.31 -1.31
C LEU A 229 -7.52 -7.53 -0.05
N ALA A 230 -6.23 -7.27 0.20
CA ALA A 230 -5.78 -6.40 1.29
C ALA A 230 -6.28 -4.95 1.09
N HIS A 231 -6.24 -4.43 -0.14
CA HIS A 231 -6.80 -3.12 -0.47
C HIS A 231 -8.32 -3.07 -0.30
N ILE A 232 -9.05 -4.12 -0.71
CA ILE A 232 -10.48 -4.23 -0.43
C ILE A 232 -10.73 -4.26 1.07
N LYS A 233 -9.93 -5.00 1.86
CA LYS A 233 -10.07 -5.05 3.32
C LYS A 233 -9.96 -3.66 3.93
N ILE A 234 -9.02 -2.84 3.46
CA ILE A 234 -8.86 -1.46 3.90
C ILE A 234 -10.14 -0.66 3.60
N LEU A 235 -10.68 -0.73 2.38
CA LEU A 235 -11.93 -0.05 2.03
C LEU A 235 -13.15 -0.53 2.83
N VAL A 236 -13.23 -1.83 3.11
CA VAL A 236 -14.29 -2.41 3.95
C VAL A 236 -14.20 -1.91 5.39
N LYS A 237 -12.99 -1.73 5.91
CA LYS A 237 -12.75 -1.19 7.26
C LYS A 237 -12.92 0.33 7.34
N HIS A 238 -12.61 1.03 6.25
CA HIS A 238 -12.57 2.47 6.16
C HIS A 238 -13.40 2.97 4.96
N PRO A 239 -14.74 2.88 5.03
CA PRO A 239 -15.59 3.32 3.92
C PRO A 239 -15.45 4.83 3.64
N ASN A 240 -15.05 5.63 4.62
CA ASN A 240 -14.76 7.06 4.46
C ASN A 240 -13.55 7.37 3.54
N ILE A 241 -12.77 6.36 3.13
CA ILE A 241 -11.74 6.54 2.08
C ILE A 241 -12.40 6.93 0.76
N PHE A 242 -13.65 6.53 0.49
CA PHE A 242 -14.38 7.00 -0.69
C PHE A 242 -14.64 8.51 -0.62
N ASP A 243 -15.04 9.03 0.53
CA ASP A 243 -15.23 10.48 0.72
C ASP A 243 -13.91 11.23 0.56
N LEU A 244 -12.82 10.71 1.14
CA LEU A 244 -11.47 11.24 0.93
C LEU A 244 -11.14 11.29 -0.57
N PHE A 245 -11.35 10.18 -1.29
CA PHE A 245 -11.07 10.06 -2.71
C PHE A 245 -11.88 11.07 -3.55
N HIS A 246 -13.16 11.26 -3.24
CA HIS A 246 -14.01 12.24 -3.92
C HIS A 246 -13.58 13.69 -3.67
N ASN A 247 -12.96 13.97 -2.52
CA ASN A 247 -12.43 15.28 -2.17
C ASN A 247 -11.00 15.53 -2.70
N LEU A 248 -10.37 14.55 -3.36
CA LEU A 248 -9.08 14.74 -3.98
C LEU A 248 -9.19 15.55 -5.27
N THR A 249 -8.36 16.57 -5.37
CA THR A 249 -8.16 17.36 -6.59
C THR A 249 -7.37 16.57 -7.63
N ASP A 250 -7.37 17.02 -8.88
CA ASP A 250 -6.56 16.41 -9.93
C ASP A 250 -5.05 16.50 -9.64
N VAL A 251 -4.62 17.52 -8.89
CA VAL A 251 -3.24 17.65 -8.40
C VAL A 251 -2.92 16.54 -7.40
N ASP A 252 -3.80 16.28 -6.43
CA ASP A 252 -3.61 15.21 -5.44
C ASP A 252 -3.54 13.83 -6.13
N LYS A 253 -4.44 13.59 -7.10
CA LYS A 253 -4.46 12.34 -7.90
C LYS A 253 -3.17 12.15 -8.69
N ARG A 254 -2.63 13.22 -9.29
CA ARG A 254 -1.34 13.20 -9.98
C ARG A 254 -0.19 12.86 -9.03
N VAL A 255 -0.18 13.45 -7.83
CA VAL A 255 0.83 13.13 -6.80
C VAL A 255 0.77 11.64 -6.42
N ILE A 256 -0.43 11.07 -6.28
CA ILE A 256 -0.62 9.64 -6.03
C ILE A 256 -0.05 8.80 -7.17
N GLU A 257 -0.33 9.15 -8.44
CA GLU A 257 0.27 8.47 -9.59
C GLU A 257 1.79 8.59 -9.60
N ASP A 258 2.33 9.77 -9.27
CA ASP A 258 3.77 9.97 -9.19
C ASP A 258 4.37 9.07 -8.09
N TYR A 259 3.73 8.92 -6.92
CA TYR A 259 4.17 7.96 -5.90
C TYR A 259 4.17 6.51 -6.41
N MET A 260 3.20 6.14 -7.24
CA MET A 260 3.02 4.77 -7.73
C MET A 260 3.86 4.42 -8.97
N THR A 261 4.38 5.43 -9.67
CA THR A 261 5.15 5.25 -10.92
C THR A 261 6.61 5.63 -10.78
N SER A 262 6.93 6.55 -9.86
CA SER A 262 8.24 7.18 -9.82
C SER A 262 9.25 6.30 -9.07
N LYS A 263 10.26 5.83 -9.81
CA LYS A 263 11.51 5.34 -9.23
C LYS A 263 12.49 6.45 -8.90
N ASN A 264 12.21 7.71 -9.29
CA ASN A 264 13.15 8.82 -9.23
C ASN A 264 12.44 10.17 -9.05
N PHE A 265 12.02 10.49 -7.83
CA PHE A 265 11.83 11.90 -7.43
C PHE A 265 13.20 12.52 -7.16
N GLN A 266 14.06 12.64 -8.17
CA GLN A 266 15.33 13.34 -7.98
C GLN A 266 15.10 14.84 -8.16
N MET A 267 15.33 15.58 -7.08
CA MET A 267 15.43 17.02 -7.12
C MET A 267 16.75 17.38 -7.79
N LYS A 268 16.68 17.73 -9.07
CA LYS A 268 17.80 18.41 -9.72
C LYS A 268 17.79 19.85 -9.20
N THR A 269 18.82 20.22 -8.44
CA THR A 269 19.07 21.62 -8.09
C THR A 269 19.26 22.40 -9.38
N THR A 270 18.25 23.20 -9.74
CA THR A 270 18.35 24.15 -10.85
C THR A 270 19.15 25.36 -10.36
N ALA A 271 20.02 25.87 -11.23
CA ALA A 271 20.78 27.09 -10.95
C ALA A 271 19.85 28.24 -10.56
N TYR A 272 20.26 29.03 -9.57
CA TYR A 272 19.52 30.17 -9.07
C TYR A 272 19.26 31.15 -10.22
N SER A 273 18.00 31.47 -10.51
CA SER A 273 17.64 32.47 -11.53
C SER A 273 17.56 33.84 -10.86
N ASP A 274 18.34 34.79 -11.36
CA ASP A 274 18.35 36.17 -10.85
C ASP A 274 17.04 36.91 -11.14
N ASP A 275 16.28 36.46 -12.14
CA ASP A 275 15.03 37.09 -12.59
C ASP A 275 13.81 36.81 -11.68
N LEU A 276 13.99 36.06 -10.60
CA LEU A 276 12.87 35.70 -9.71
C LEU A 276 12.47 36.86 -8.79
N SER A 277 11.17 36.98 -8.53
CA SER A 277 10.67 37.95 -7.56
C SER A 277 11.24 37.66 -6.15
N PRO A 278 11.34 38.68 -5.26
CA PRO A 278 11.76 38.46 -3.88
C PRO A 278 10.88 37.43 -3.14
N ALA A 279 9.58 37.35 -3.46
CA ALA A 279 8.65 36.39 -2.87
C ALA A 279 8.98 34.95 -3.31
N VAL A 280 9.23 34.74 -4.60
CA VAL A 280 9.64 33.43 -5.14
C VAL A 280 11.00 33.00 -4.57
N LYS A 281 11.99 33.90 -4.52
CA LYS A 281 13.31 33.63 -3.92
C LYS A 281 13.18 33.24 -2.45
N LYS A 282 12.36 33.97 -1.68
CA LYS A 282 12.10 33.67 -0.27
C LYS A 282 11.44 32.30 -0.08
N LEU A 283 10.41 31.98 -0.86
CA LEU A 283 9.75 30.67 -0.77
C LEU A 283 10.72 29.52 -1.09
N TYR A 284 11.50 29.67 -2.17
CA TYR A 284 12.51 28.67 -2.53
C TYR A 284 13.50 28.46 -1.38
N GLN A 285 14.01 29.53 -0.76
CA GLN A 285 14.90 29.43 0.39
C GLN A 285 14.22 28.77 1.61
N GLU A 286 12.96 29.08 1.88
CA GLU A 286 12.22 28.45 2.99
C GLU A 286 12.06 26.94 2.78
N ILE A 287 11.73 26.51 1.57
CA ILE A 287 11.67 25.09 1.20
C ILE A 287 13.06 24.47 1.31
N HIS A 288 14.07 25.12 0.76
CA HIS A 288 15.44 24.61 0.81
C HIS A 288 15.91 24.40 2.25
N ASN A 289 15.59 25.34 3.15
CA ASN A 289 15.98 25.29 4.55
C ASN A 289 15.16 24.30 5.39
N ALA A 290 13.90 24.06 5.04
CA ALA A 290 13.00 23.18 5.80
C ALA A 290 12.93 21.76 5.23
N ILE A 291 13.20 21.57 3.94
CA ILE A 291 12.97 20.34 3.18
C ILE A 291 14.24 19.86 2.48
N ASP A 292 15.04 20.75 1.86
CA ASP A 292 16.19 20.28 1.06
C ASP A 292 17.43 19.98 1.91
N ILE A 293 17.79 20.82 2.89
CA ILE A 293 18.83 20.51 3.90
C ILE A 293 18.41 19.21 4.59
N PRO A 294 19.30 18.19 4.79
CA PRO A 294 18.94 16.90 5.34
C PRO A 294 18.65 17.11 6.81
N SER A 295 17.50 17.69 7.10
CA SER A 295 17.05 17.99 8.42
C SER A 295 16.02 16.91 8.69
N PHE A 296 16.51 15.85 9.33
CA PHE A 296 16.10 15.30 10.64
C PHE A 296 14.77 15.77 11.29
N VAL A 297 13.91 16.52 10.61
CA VAL A 297 12.60 16.89 11.09
C VAL A 297 11.71 15.71 10.76
N ASP A 298 11.51 14.91 11.79
CA ASP A 298 10.57 13.81 11.77
C ASP A 298 9.22 14.31 11.20
N PRO A 299 8.70 13.70 10.12
CA PRO A 299 7.44 14.11 9.50
C PRO A 299 6.26 14.03 10.48
N THR A 300 6.40 13.29 11.56
CA THR A 300 5.37 13.15 12.60
C THR A 300 5.48 14.18 13.73
N SER A 301 6.50 15.04 13.68
CA SER A 301 6.75 16.08 14.67
C SER A 301 5.88 17.32 14.44
N LYS A 302 5.57 18.05 15.53
CA LYS A 302 4.89 19.36 15.44
C LYS A 302 5.68 20.37 14.62
N LYS A 303 7.02 20.29 14.66
CA LYS A 303 7.91 21.20 13.92
C LYS A 303 7.74 21.02 12.41
N PHE A 304 7.67 19.79 11.94
CA PHE A 304 7.40 19.49 10.53
C PHE A 304 6.06 20.08 10.11
N ALA A 305 5.01 19.83 10.88
CA ALA A 305 3.68 20.35 10.58
C ALA A 305 3.67 21.88 10.44
N VAL A 306 4.29 22.61 11.39
CA VAL A 306 4.39 24.08 11.36
C VAL A 306 5.13 24.57 10.11
N GLN A 307 6.26 23.93 9.76
CA GLN A 307 7.05 24.32 8.59
C GLN A 307 6.34 24.00 7.27
N GLY A 308 5.75 22.82 7.15
CA GLY A 308 4.98 22.41 5.97
C GLY A 308 3.79 23.33 5.71
N HIS A 309 3.00 23.66 6.75
CA HIS A 309 1.90 24.61 6.61
C HIS A 309 2.37 26.02 6.24
N LYS A 310 3.52 26.47 6.77
CA LYS A 310 4.11 27.76 6.39
C LYS A 310 4.47 27.79 4.91
N ILE A 311 5.11 26.74 4.39
CA ILE A 311 5.47 26.62 2.98
C ILE A 311 4.23 26.66 2.09
N ILE A 312 3.21 25.86 2.41
CA ILE A 312 1.96 25.81 1.63
C ILE A 312 1.30 27.19 1.60
N ARG A 313 1.18 27.85 2.77
CA ARG A 313 0.59 29.19 2.88
C ARG A 313 1.36 30.22 2.05
N ASN A 314 2.69 30.19 2.10
CA ASN A 314 3.52 31.15 1.38
C ASN A 314 3.47 30.92 -0.13
N TYR A 315 3.40 29.67 -0.58
CA TYR A 315 3.13 29.34 -1.97
C TYR A 315 1.75 29.82 -2.42
N GLU A 316 0.73 29.64 -1.60
CA GLU A 316 -0.65 30.09 -1.89
C GLU A 316 -0.79 31.61 -1.92
N ALA A 317 0.04 32.32 -1.16
CA ALA A 317 0.09 33.78 -1.15
C ALA A 317 0.82 34.41 -2.36
N LEU A 318 1.52 33.62 -3.17
CA LEU A 318 2.13 34.11 -4.42
C LEU A 318 1.04 34.58 -5.41
N SER A 319 1.36 35.61 -6.19
CA SER A 319 0.51 36.04 -7.31
C SER A 319 0.38 34.93 -8.35
N PHE A 320 -0.58 35.05 -9.26
CA PHE A 320 -0.76 34.08 -10.33
C PHE A 320 0.50 33.98 -11.22
N GLU A 321 1.11 35.12 -11.56
CA GLU A 321 2.34 35.20 -12.36
C GLU A 321 3.52 34.57 -11.63
N ASP A 322 3.69 34.87 -10.33
CA ASP A 322 4.76 34.32 -9.51
C ASP A 322 4.61 32.82 -9.31
N LYS A 323 3.38 32.30 -9.15
CA LYS A 323 3.13 30.84 -9.12
C LYS A 323 3.49 30.20 -10.45
N ALA A 324 3.03 30.75 -11.57
CA ALA A 324 3.35 30.22 -12.89
C ALA A 324 4.87 30.20 -13.14
N LYS A 325 5.56 31.29 -12.77
CA LYS A 325 7.02 31.38 -12.87
C LYS A 325 7.70 30.37 -11.95
N PHE A 326 7.26 30.25 -10.70
CA PHE A 326 7.77 29.25 -9.75
C PHE A 326 7.60 27.82 -10.27
N GLN A 327 6.42 27.49 -10.81
CA GLN A 327 6.14 26.17 -11.38
C GLN A 327 7.01 25.85 -12.60
N GLY A 328 7.22 26.84 -13.48
CA GLY A 328 8.07 26.69 -14.65
C GLY A 328 9.57 26.57 -14.30
N THR A 329 10.05 27.36 -13.34
CA THR A 329 11.46 27.37 -12.92
C THR A 329 11.79 26.19 -12.01
N PHE A 330 10.89 25.81 -11.10
CA PHE A 330 11.10 24.79 -10.07
C PHE A 330 9.99 23.71 -10.07
N PRO A 331 9.86 22.93 -11.15
CA PRO A 331 8.80 21.94 -11.26
C PRO A 331 8.89 20.84 -10.18
N THR A 332 10.10 20.42 -9.80
CA THR A 332 10.27 19.41 -8.73
C THR A 332 9.91 19.95 -7.37
N VAL A 333 10.29 21.20 -7.04
CA VAL A 333 9.90 21.86 -5.79
C VAL A 333 8.37 21.97 -5.71
N THR A 334 7.74 22.35 -6.80
CA THR A 334 6.26 22.43 -6.89
C THR A 334 5.63 21.09 -6.54
N ARG A 335 6.13 19.98 -7.11
CA ARG A 335 5.64 18.63 -6.78
C ARG A 335 5.81 18.29 -5.30
N HIS A 336 6.87 18.75 -4.64
CA HIS A 336 7.03 18.56 -3.19
C HIS A 336 6.00 19.34 -2.38
N ILE A 337 5.65 20.56 -2.79
CA ILE A 337 4.56 21.33 -2.16
C ILE A 337 3.23 20.59 -2.31
N ASP A 338 2.95 20.04 -3.49
CA ASP A 338 1.73 19.26 -3.74
C ASP A 338 1.72 17.95 -2.93
N ALA A 339 2.87 17.29 -2.77
CA ALA A 339 3.02 16.14 -1.89
C ALA A 339 2.79 16.49 -0.41
N LEU A 340 3.26 17.64 0.07
CA LEU A 340 2.95 18.12 1.43
C LEU A 340 1.46 18.37 1.63
N ARG A 341 0.78 18.95 0.62
CA ARG A 341 -0.68 19.15 0.67
C ARG A 341 -1.41 17.83 0.80
N LEU A 342 -1.05 16.83 -0.02
CA LEU A 342 -1.62 15.50 0.08
C LEU A 342 -1.34 14.89 1.46
N TYR A 343 -0.11 14.98 1.96
CA TYR A 343 0.27 14.48 3.29
C TYR A 343 -0.64 15.04 4.39
N PHE A 344 -0.83 16.36 4.45
CA PHE A 344 -1.68 16.96 5.49
C PHE A 344 -3.16 16.62 5.32
N LYS A 345 -3.66 16.39 4.09
CA LYS A 345 -5.01 15.86 3.86
C LYS A 345 -5.14 14.44 4.40
N LEU A 346 -4.17 13.58 4.15
CA LEU A 346 -4.14 12.21 4.68
C LEU A 346 -4.04 12.20 6.21
N ASP A 347 -3.19 13.05 6.79
CA ASP A 347 -3.03 13.16 8.24
C ASP A 347 -4.32 13.65 8.92
N SER A 348 -4.95 14.68 8.36
CA SER A 348 -6.24 15.17 8.83
C SER A 348 -7.36 14.12 8.69
N PHE A 349 -7.36 13.37 7.58
CA PHE A 349 -8.28 12.25 7.39
C PHE A 349 -8.10 11.20 8.49
N LEU A 350 -6.86 10.80 8.79
CA LEU A 350 -6.57 9.82 9.84
C LEU A 350 -7.05 10.31 11.21
N ASP A 351 -6.84 11.59 11.54
CA ASP A 351 -7.33 12.17 12.81
C ASP A 351 -8.86 12.17 12.90
N SER A 352 -9.55 12.41 11.79
CA SER A 352 -11.02 12.43 11.74
C SER A 352 -11.66 11.03 11.63
N SER A 353 -10.88 10.00 11.28
CA SER A 353 -11.39 8.66 10.99
C SER A 353 -11.73 7.89 12.28
N PRO A 354 -13.02 7.56 12.55
CA PRO A 354 -13.43 6.88 13.79
C PRO A 354 -12.74 5.52 13.96
N TYR A 355 -12.53 4.80 12.86
CA TYR A 355 -11.82 3.53 12.86
C TYR A 355 -10.37 3.71 13.31
N HIS A 356 -9.67 4.70 12.75
CA HIS A 356 -8.26 4.93 13.09
C HIS A 356 -8.11 5.31 14.57
N GLN A 357 -9.02 6.15 15.08
CA GLN A 357 -9.09 6.47 16.50
C GLN A 357 -9.33 5.22 17.37
N GLN A 358 -10.18 4.29 16.94
CA GLN A 358 -10.44 3.03 17.65
C GLN A 358 -9.22 2.08 17.63
N GLU A 359 -8.53 1.98 16.50
CA GLU A 359 -7.31 1.18 16.36
C GLU A 359 -6.18 1.70 17.26
N MET A 360 -5.97 3.03 17.27
CA MET A 360 -5.01 3.68 18.16
C MET A 360 -5.32 3.42 19.64
N LYS A 361 -6.60 3.52 20.05
CA LYS A 361 -7.06 3.19 21.41
C LYS A 361 -6.87 1.71 21.77
N SER A 362 -6.98 0.81 20.79
CA SER A 362 -6.81 -0.62 21.01
C SER A 362 -5.33 -0.97 21.19
N ASN A 363 -4.47 -0.39 20.35
CA ASN A 363 -3.01 -0.58 20.42
C ASN A 363 -2.40 0.01 21.70
N SER A 364 -2.92 1.13 22.20
CA SER A 364 -2.47 1.70 23.48
C SER A 364 -2.79 0.79 24.67
N LYS A 365 -3.96 0.13 24.66
CA LYS A 365 -4.36 -0.81 25.72
C LYS A 365 -3.47 -2.05 25.75
N VAL A 366 -3.09 -2.58 24.58
CA VAL A 366 -2.21 -3.76 24.50
C VAL A 366 -0.83 -3.45 25.07
N LYS A 367 -0.26 -2.27 24.79
CA LYS A 367 1.04 -1.86 25.37
C LYS A 367 1.01 -1.81 26.90
N CYS A 368 -0.06 -1.25 27.50
CA CYS A 368 -0.17 -1.15 28.95
C CYS A 368 -0.20 -2.50 29.69
N VAL A 369 -0.63 -3.59 29.04
CA VAL A 369 -0.72 -4.92 29.66
C VAL A 369 0.65 -5.63 29.69
N PHE A 370 1.57 -5.28 28.79
CA PHE A 370 2.90 -5.89 28.74
C PHE A 370 3.97 -5.11 29.53
N ASP A 371 3.68 -3.87 29.91
CA ASP A 371 4.56 -3.01 30.71
C ASP A 371 4.23 -3.02 32.22
N SER A 372 3.17 -3.75 32.62
CA SER A 372 2.78 -4.04 34.01
C SER A 372 3.11 -5.47 34.39
#